data_AF-A0A842SSX8-F1
#
_entry.id   AF-A0A842SSX8-F1
#
_cell.length_a   1.000
_cell.length_b   1.000
_cell.length_c   1.000
_cell.angle_alpha   90.00
_cell.angle_beta   90.00
_cell.angle_gamma   90.00
#
_symmetry.space_group_name_H-M   'P 1'
#
loop_
_entity.id
_entity.type
_entity.pdbx_description
1 polymer ?
#
loop_
_entity_poly.entity_id
_entity_poly.type
_entity_poly.pdbx_seq_one_letter_code
_entity_poly.pdbx_strand_id
1 'polypeptide(L)' 'MGLSKKDLGRKKANIKARIAELEKKAKMDPLKRNKAVHDELEQLKKKLAG' A
#
# COMPACT_ATOMS: atom_id res chain seq x y z
N MET A 1 10.05 -16.87 16.61
CA MET A 1 8.66 -17.14 16.18
C MET A 1 8.45 -16.53 14.80
N GLY A 2 8.53 -17.34 13.75
CA GLY A 2 8.29 -16.89 12.38
C GLY A 2 6.79 -16.81 12.10
N LEU A 3 6.36 -15.76 11.39
CA LEU A 3 4.97 -15.62 10.95
C LEU A 3 4.55 -16.84 10.14
N SER A 4 3.38 -17.41 10.43
CA SER A 4 2.85 -18.50 9.62
C SER A 4 2.60 -18.02 8.20
N LYS A 5 2.62 -18.94 7.22
CA LYS A 5 2.26 -18.63 5.81
C LYS A 5 0.90 -17.92 5.71
N LYS A 6 -0.04 -18.25 6.60
CA LYS A 6 -1.35 -17.58 6.72
C LYS A 6 -1.23 -16.12 7.16
N ASP A 7 -0.38 -15.82 8.13
CA ASP A 7 -0.18 -14.45 8.62
C ASP A 7 0.53 -13.57 7.60
N LEU A 8 1.49 -14.13 6.86
CA LEU A 8 2.12 -13.47 5.72
C LEU A 8 1.09 -13.13 4.62
N GLY A 9 0.17 -14.07 4.33
CA GLY A 9 -0.94 -13.84 3.40
C GLY A 9 -1.85 -12.71 3.85
N ARG A 10 -2.26 -12.69 5.13
CA ARG A 10 -3.08 -11.62 5.72
C ARG A 10 -2.39 -10.26 5.67
N LYS A 11 -1.09 -10.19 5.99
CA LYS A 11 -0.31 -8.95 5.87
C LYS A 11 -0.28 -8.44 4.43
N LYS A 12 0.00 -9.32 3.46
CA LYS A 12 0.00 -8.94 2.04
C LYS A 12 -1.39 -8.48 1.58
N ALA A 13 -2.47 -9.13 2.02
CA ALA A 13 -3.84 -8.72 1.71
C ALA A 13 -4.17 -7.33 2.27
N ASN A 14 -3.82 -7.07 3.53
CA ASN A 14 -4.03 -5.75 4.16
C ASN A 14 -3.22 -4.64 3.47
N ILE A 15 -1.98 -4.92 3.07
CA ILE A 15 -1.17 -3.95 2.33
C ILE A 15 -1.79 -3.66 0.96
N LYS A 16 -2.28 -4.67 0.23
CA LYS A 16 -3.01 -4.48 -1.04
C LYS A 16 -4.28 -3.64 -0.85
N ALA A 17 -5.05 -3.88 0.20
CA ALA A 17 -6.25 -3.10 0.51
C ALA A 17 -5.91 -1.62 0.71
N ARG A 18 -4.88 -1.32 1.53
CA ARG A 18 -4.41 0.06 1.73
C ARG A 18 -3.90 0.71 0.44
N ILE A 19 -3.17 -0.03 -0.40
CA ILE A 19 -2.73 0.48 -1.71
C ILE A 19 -3.95 0.86 -2.57
N ALA A 20 -4.98 0.02 -2.63
CA ALA A 20 -6.17 0.30 -3.44
C ALA A 20 -6.93 1.56 -2.96
N GLU A 21 -6.99 1.79 -1.64
CA GLU A 21 -7.58 3.01 -1.08
C GLU A 21 -6.75 4.26 -1.41
N LEU A 22 -5.42 4.16 -1.26
CA LEU A 22 -4.51 5.25 -1.59
C LEU A 22 -4.49 5.54 -3.09
N GLU A 23 -4.59 4.52 -3.95
CA GLU A 23 -4.69 4.69 -5.41
C GLU A 23 -5.95 5.44 -5.82
N LYS A 24 -7.09 5.19 -5.15
CA LYS A 24 -8.30 6.00 -5.36
C LYS A 24 -8.08 7.46 -4.98
N LYS A 25 -7.47 7.72 -3.83
CA LYS A 25 -7.14 9.08 -3.37
C LYS A 25 -6.15 9.77 -4.30
N ALA A 26 -5.11 9.06 -4.74
CA ALA A 26 -4.11 9.54 -5.69
C ALA A 26 -4.71 9.84 -7.07
N LYS A 27 -5.67 9.03 -7.55
CA LYS A 27 -6.42 9.30 -8.79
C LYS A 27 -7.23 10.59 -8.71
N MET A 28 -7.80 10.90 -7.56
CA MET A 28 -8.53 12.15 -7.33
C MET A 28 -7.61 13.36 -7.10
N ASP A 29 -6.31 13.12 -6.87
CA ASP A 29 -5.27 14.15 -6.73
C ASP A 29 -4.23 14.06 -7.87
N PRO A 30 -4.63 14.34 -9.13
CA PRO A 30 -3.74 14.24 -10.29
C PRO A 30 -2.56 15.21 -10.22
N LEU A 31 -2.69 16.29 -9.43
CA LEU A 31 -1.64 17.29 -9.24
C LEU A 31 -0.60 16.88 -8.19
N LYS A 32 -0.72 15.69 -7.59
CA LYS A 32 0.15 15.21 -6.50
C LYS A 32 0.36 16.24 -5.40
N ARG A 33 -0.67 17.06 -5.12
CA ARG A 33 -0.62 18.08 -4.07
C ARG A 33 -0.43 17.42 -2.72
N ASN A 34 -1.04 16.25 -2.53
CA ASN A 34 -0.87 15.49 -1.32
C ASN A 34 0.28 14.49 -1.46
N LYS A 35 1.52 14.99 -1.38
CA LYS A 35 2.74 14.17 -1.46
C LYS A 35 2.72 12.98 -0.50
N ALA A 36 2.12 13.13 0.68
CA ALA A 36 2.01 12.04 1.67
C ALA A 36 1.24 10.82 1.12
N VAL A 37 0.18 11.04 0.35
CA VAL A 37 -0.61 9.95 -0.26
C VAL A 37 0.21 9.20 -1.30
N HIS A 38 0.94 9.94 -2.15
CA HIS A 38 1.78 9.34 -3.19
C HIS A 38 3.02 8.64 -2.62
N ASP A 39 3.65 9.21 -1.59
CA ASP A 39 4.80 8.62 -0.90
C ASP A 39 4.41 7.33 -0.17
N GLU A 40 3.31 7.35 0.61
CA GLU A 40 2.81 6.17 1.31
C GLU A 40 2.44 5.05 0.32
N LEU A 41 1.84 5.39 -0.82
CA LEU A 41 1.49 4.45 -1.88
C LEU A 41 2.74 3.81 -2.50
N GLU A 42 3.78 4.60 -2.78
CA GLU A 42 5.03 4.08 -3.31
C GLU A 42 5.76 3.18 -2.29
N GLN A 43 5.82 3.59 -1.02
CA GLN A 43 6.42 2.78 0.05
C GLN A 43 5.69 1.44 0.24
N LEU A 44 4.36 1.45 0.23
CA LEU A 44 3.56 0.23 0.36
C LEU A 44 3.71 -0.68 -0.87
N LYS A 45 3.81 -0.12 -2.08
CA LYS A 45 4.12 -0.89 -3.30
C LYS A 45 5.50 -1.54 -3.22
N LYS A 46 6.54 -0.80 -2.80
CA LYS A 46 7.90 -1.35 -2.58
C LYS A 46 7.90 -2.49 -1.56
N LYS A 47 7.19 -2.33 -0.44
CA LYS A 47 7.02 -3.38 0.59
C LYS A 47 6.32 -4.64 0.09
N LEU A 48 5.53 -4.55 -0.97
CA LEU A 48 4.84 -5.70 -1.55
C LEU A 48 5.64 -6.40 -2.65
N ALA A 49 6.54 -5.67 -3.30
CA ALA A 49 7.47 -6.17 -4.32
C ALA A 49 8.72 -6.81 -3.73
N GLY A 50 9.10 -6.42 -2.49
CA GLY A 50 10.20 -7.01 -1.72
C GLY A 50 9.88 -8.32 -1.02
#